data_AF-A0A401GHJ8-F1
#
_entry.id   AF-A0A401GHJ8-F1
#
_cell.length_a   1.000
_cell.length_b   1.000
_cell.length_c   1.000
_cell.angle_alpha   90.00
_cell.angle_beta   90.00
_cell.angle_gamma   90.00
#
_symmetry.space_group_name_H-M   'P 1'
#
loop_
_entity.id
_entity.type
_entity.pdbx_description
1 polymer ?
#
loop_
_entity_poly.entity_id
_entity_poly.type
_entity_poly.pdbx_seq_one_letter_code
_entity_poly.pdbx_strand_id
1 'polypeptide(L)'
;MIRILRPTPAPLRLGRRCQCLRPTYCCPPRRNVSSSSNPFPYPTNANPTPHQIFHLSHSASRDQVKARYYDLVRIYHPDSPISRVVPPETAHSRFQSISSAYAVLSGKAKTHGGPGNDGPEHATTYHNLSAAMWRERQRRRADLEVGFDEVWKDRMILAAIFLALGLFVAQTYSMRQQAMTEALERARQQARATAAVGSRSRPDDSLIAAPVPAGHAQEE
;
A
#
# COMPACT_ATOMS: atom_id res chain seq x y z
N MET A 1 30.56 -98.05 -5.38
CA MET A 1 30.37 -98.13 -3.90
C MET A 1 30.77 -96.77 -3.35
N ILE A 2 29.97 -95.93 -2.70
CA ILE A 2 28.68 -96.03 -2.01
C ILE A 2 27.95 -94.69 -2.23
N ARG A 3 26.65 -94.76 -2.58
CA ARG A 3 25.72 -93.63 -2.58
C ARG A 3 25.36 -93.29 -1.13
N ILE A 4 25.43 -92.02 -0.73
CA ILE A 4 24.55 -91.50 0.33
C ILE A 4 23.94 -90.19 -0.17
N LEU A 5 22.67 -90.30 -0.54
CA LEU A 5 21.74 -89.21 -0.80
C LEU A 5 21.11 -88.75 0.53
N ARG A 6 20.67 -87.49 0.51
CA ARG A 6 19.58 -86.83 1.28
C ARG A 6 20.07 -85.71 2.21
N PRO A 7 19.23 -84.74 2.60
CA PRO A 7 18.05 -84.18 1.91
C PRO A 7 18.04 -82.63 1.91
N THR A 8 17.35 -82.03 0.94
CA THR A 8 16.93 -80.61 0.98
C THR A 8 15.71 -80.43 1.89
N PRO A 9 15.68 -79.34 2.66
CA PRO A 9 14.43 -78.59 2.82
C PRO A 9 14.58 -77.10 2.42
N ALA A 10 13.60 -76.61 1.67
CA ALA A 10 13.46 -75.23 1.24
C ALA A 10 12.68 -74.38 2.30
N PRO A 11 12.29 -73.13 2.00
CA PRO A 11 12.69 -71.93 2.74
C PRO A 11 11.68 -71.48 3.81
N LEU A 12 12.16 -70.85 4.88
CA LEU A 12 11.31 -70.16 5.83
C LEU A 12 11.53 -68.64 5.77
N ARG A 13 10.48 -67.96 5.31
CA ARG A 13 10.19 -66.55 5.57
C ARG A 13 10.08 -66.30 7.08
N LEU A 14 11.01 -65.55 7.64
CA LEU A 14 10.77 -64.63 8.77
C LEU A 14 11.44 -63.32 8.35
N GLY A 15 10.81 -62.16 8.39
CA GLY A 15 10.00 -61.68 9.49
C GLY A 15 10.57 -60.31 9.83
N ARG A 16 9.83 -59.27 9.47
CA ARG A 16 10.05 -57.89 9.89
C ARG A 16 10.26 -57.85 11.40
N ARG A 17 11.21 -57.04 11.86
CA ARG A 17 11.08 -56.15 13.05
C ARG A 17 12.40 -55.43 13.32
N CYS A 18 12.59 -54.29 12.66
CA CYS A 18 13.43 -53.24 13.24
C CYS A 18 12.62 -52.62 14.39
N GLN A 19 12.99 -52.98 15.62
CA GLN A 19 12.48 -52.37 16.84
C GLN A 19 13.33 -51.14 17.14
N CYS A 20 12.85 -49.96 16.77
CA CYS A 20 13.36 -48.69 17.30
C CYS A 20 12.26 -48.11 18.21
N LEU A 21 12.37 -48.38 19.50
CA LEU A 21 11.55 -47.77 20.55
C LEU A 21 12.07 -46.34 20.83
N ARG A 22 11.29 -45.33 20.42
CA ARG A 22 10.94 -43.99 20.99
C ARG A 22 11.87 -43.30 22.05
N PRO A 23 11.77 -41.96 22.32
CA PRO A 23 10.87 -40.91 21.78
C PRO A 23 11.52 -39.54 21.42
N THR A 24 10.79 -38.80 20.58
CA THR A 24 10.63 -37.32 20.55
C THR A 24 11.75 -36.36 20.07
N TYR A 25 11.44 -35.68 18.95
CA TYR A 25 12.03 -34.47 18.35
C TYR A 25 13.44 -34.65 17.73
N CYS A 26 13.58 -34.97 16.44
CA CYS A 26 13.95 -33.95 15.43
C CYS A 26 13.90 -34.49 13.98
N CYS A 27 12.98 -35.42 13.65
CA CYS A 27 12.70 -35.70 12.24
C CYS A 27 11.55 -34.79 11.79
N PRO A 28 11.77 -33.84 10.85
CA PRO A 28 10.64 -33.16 10.22
C PRO A 28 9.73 -34.24 9.65
N PRO A 29 8.40 -34.09 9.73
CA PRO A 29 7.52 -35.06 9.12
C PRO A 29 7.93 -35.19 7.67
N ARG A 30 8.38 -36.38 7.26
CA ARG A 30 8.25 -36.82 5.87
C ARG A 30 6.76 -36.70 5.63
N ARG A 31 6.34 -35.54 5.11
CA ARG A 31 5.03 -35.40 4.50
C ARG A 31 5.03 -36.54 3.52
N ASN A 32 4.14 -37.49 3.76
CA ASN A 32 3.64 -38.29 2.68
C ASN A 32 3.16 -37.24 1.69
N VAL A 33 3.98 -36.96 0.68
CA VAL A 33 3.55 -36.20 -0.48
C VAL A 33 2.54 -37.15 -1.07
N SER A 34 1.31 -37.06 -0.57
CA SER A 34 0.14 -37.43 -1.34
C SER A 34 0.47 -36.85 -2.69
N SER A 35 0.69 -37.73 -3.66
CA SER A 35 0.79 -37.41 -5.06
C SER A 35 -0.52 -36.72 -5.39
N SER A 36 -0.63 -35.44 -5.03
CA SER A 36 -1.65 -34.52 -5.43
C SER A 36 -1.35 -34.33 -6.90
N SER A 37 -1.86 -35.27 -7.68
CA SER A 37 -1.71 -35.42 -9.10
C SER A 37 -1.89 -34.04 -9.68
N ASN A 38 -0.77 -33.40 -10.02
CA ASN A 38 -0.79 -32.11 -10.67
C ASN A 38 -1.68 -32.29 -11.90
N PRO A 39 -2.85 -31.63 -11.97
CA PRO A 39 -3.81 -31.90 -13.03
C PRO A 39 -3.25 -31.50 -14.41
N PHE A 40 -2.16 -30.72 -14.43
CA PHE A 40 -1.49 -30.24 -15.64
C PHE A 40 0.03 -30.47 -15.52
N PRO A 41 0.51 -31.71 -15.73
CA PRO A 41 1.93 -32.02 -15.68
C PRO A 41 2.68 -31.28 -16.80
N TYR A 42 3.89 -30.83 -16.51
CA TYR A 42 4.68 -30.09 -17.48
C TYR A 42 5.19 -31.06 -18.57
N PRO A 43 5.12 -30.72 -19.86
CA PRO A 43 5.54 -31.61 -20.94
C PRO A 43 7.04 -31.94 -20.85
N THR A 44 7.39 -33.21 -21.09
CA THR A 44 8.78 -33.72 -21.03
C THR A 44 9.59 -33.42 -22.31
N ASN A 45 8.93 -32.90 -23.35
CA ASN A 45 9.57 -32.60 -24.62
C ASN A 45 10.60 -31.47 -24.46
N ALA A 46 11.70 -31.53 -25.22
CA ALA A 46 12.75 -30.50 -25.18
C ALA A 46 12.25 -29.11 -25.61
N ASN A 47 11.35 -29.06 -26.60
CA ASN A 47 10.75 -27.82 -27.13
C ASN A 47 9.22 -27.96 -27.21
N PRO A 48 8.49 -27.82 -26.08
CA PRO A 48 7.05 -27.95 -26.07
C PRO A 48 6.38 -26.74 -26.74
N THR A 49 5.35 -26.98 -27.54
CA THR A 49 4.59 -25.88 -28.16
C THR A 49 3.76 -25.14 -27.11
N PRO A 50 3.43 -23.85 -27.32
CA PRO A 50 2.60 -23.10 -26.37
C PRO A 50 1.26 -23.79 -26.06
N HIS A 51 0.59 -24.33 -27.07
CA HIS A 51 -0.67 -25.06 -26.90
C HIS A 51 -0.49 -26.34 -26.08
N GLN A 52 0.63 -27.05 -26.27
CA GLN A 52 0.96 -28.24 -25.49
C GLN A 52 1.22 -27.91 -24.01
N ILE A 53 1.89 -26.78 -23.72
CA ILE A 53 2.12 -26.32 -22.33
C ILE A 53 0.78 -26.04 -21.63
N PHE A 54 -0.16 -25.36 -22.30
CA PHE A 54 -1.46 -25.05 -21.72
C PHE A 54 -2.45 -26.23 -21.70
N HIS A 55 -2.12 -27.34 -22.34
CA HIS A 55 -3.02 -28.49 -22.51
C HIS A 55 -4.33 -28.08 -23.19
N LEU A 56 -4.23 -27.18 -24.18
CA LEU A 56 -5.36 -26.63 -24.92
C LEU A 56 -5.25 -26.99 -26.40
N SER A 57 -6.41 -27.11 -27.05
CA SER A 57 -6.48 -27.22 -28.52
C SER A 57 -5.89 -25.96 -29.19
N HIS A 58 -5.44 -26.11 -30.44
CA HIS A 58 -5.05 -24.99 -31.29
C HIS A 58 -6.20 -24.00 -31.55
N SER A 59 -7.45 -24.46 -31.46
CA SER A 59 -8.67 -23.66 -31.60
C SER A 59 -9.17 -23.03 -30.29
N ALA A 60 -8.39 -23.09 -29.20
CA ALA A 60 -8.83 -22.57 -27.90
C ALA A 60 -9.01 -21.04 -27.92
N SER A 61 -10.03 -20.57 -27.20
CA SER A 61 -10.31 -19.13 -27.10
C SER A 61 -9.31 -18.42 -26.18
N ARG A 62 -9.18 -17.10 -26.34
CA ARG A 62 -8.30 -16.27 -25.50
C ARG A 62 -8.65 -16.37 -24.01
N ASP A 63 -9.93 -16.51 -23.69
CA ASP A 63 -10.41 -16.65 -22.32
C ASP A 63 -9.99 -17.99 -21.70
N GLN A 64 -10.04 -19.07 -22.48
CA GLN A 64 -9.55 -20.39 -22.04
C GLN A 64 -8.04 -20.38 -21.80
N VAL A 65 -7.28 -19.73 -22.68
CA VAL A 65 -5.82 -19.55 -22.51
C VAL A 65 -5.53 -18.76 -21.23
N LYS A 66 -6.28 -17.68 -20.99
CA LYS A 66 -6.13 -16.87 -19.76
C LYS A 66 -6.49 -17.67 -18.50
N ALA A 67 -7.57 -18.43 -18.52
CA ALA A 67 -7.95 -19.30 -17.41
C ALA A 67 -6.85 -20.32 -17.10
N ARG A 68 -6.38 -21.05 -18.13
CA ARG A 68 -5.28 -22.02 -17.98
C ARG A 68 -3.98 -21.41 -17.50
N TYR A 69 -3.68 -20.19 -17.93
CA TYR A 69 -2.51 -19.46 -17.46
C TYR A 69 -2.56 -19.24 -15.93
N TYR A 70 -3.68 -18.78 -15.38
CA TYR A 70 -3.79 -18.59 -13.92
C TYR A 70 -3.63 -19.90 -13.15
N ASP A 71 -4.21 -20.97 -13.67
CA ASP A 71 -4.13 -22.28 -13.03
C ASP A 71 -2.70 -22.85 -13.05
N LEU A 72 -2.00 -22.74 -14.18
CA LEU A 72 -0.60 -23.16 -14.28
C LEU A 72 0.32 -22.30 -13.43
N VAL A 73 0.13 -20.98 -13.41
CA VAL A 73 0.92 -20.07 -12.56
C VAL A 73 0.73 -20.43 -11.09
N ARG A 74 -0.49 -20.75 -10.64
CA ARG A 74 -0.74 -21.17 -9.25
C ARG A 74 0.03 -22.45 -8.89
N ILE A 75 0.17 -23.37 -9.83
CA ILE A 75 0.87 -24.66 -9.64
C ILE A 75 2.39 -24.48 -9.70
N TYR A 76 2.90 -23.77 -10.71
CA TYR A 76 4.33 -23.64 -11.02
C TYR A 76 4.96 -22.33 -10.53
N HIS A 77 4.29 -21.55 -9.67
CA HIS A 77 4.89 -20.38 -9.04
C HIS A 77 6.15 -20.80 -8.28
N PRO A 78 7.27 -20.03 -8.29
CA PRO A 78 8.47 -20.38 -7.52
C PRO A 78 8.19 -20.56 -6.02
N ASP A 79 7.24 -19.80 -5.46
CA ASP A 79 6.84 -19.94 -4.05
C ASP A 79 5.85 -21.07 -3.77
N SER A 80 5.35 -21.76 -4.80
CA SER A 80 4.34 -22.82 -4.65
C SER A 80 4.93 -24.04 -3.92
N PRO A 81 4.10 -24.79 -3.17
CA PRO A 81 4.55 -26.00 -2.49
C PRO A 81 5.03 -27.08 -3.47
N ILE A 82 4.56 -27.08 -4.71
CA ILE A 82 4.95 -28.05 -5.75
C ILE A 82 6.33 -27.69 -6.31
N SER A 83 6.60 -26.40 -6.53
CA SER A 83 7.87 -25.91 -7.05
C SER A 83 9.01 -26.10 -6.05
N ARG A 84 8.75 -26.01 -4.74
CA ARG A 84 9.77 -26.23 -3.69
C ARG A 84 10.35 -27.64 -3.64
N VAL A 85 9.65 -28.62 -4.22
CA VAL A 85 10.11 -30.02 -4.30
C VAL A 85 11.05 -30.22 -5.49
N VAL A 86 10.97 -29.35 -6.49
CA VAL A 86 11.77 -29.39 -7.72
C VAL A 86 12.98 -28.46 -7.55
N PRO A 87 14.13 -28.72 -8.20
CA PRO A 87 15.24 -27.78 -8.20
C PRO A 87 14.80 -26.37 -8.62
N PRO A 88 15.30 -25.30 -7.96
CA PRO A 88 14.86 -23.93 -8.20
C PRO A 88 15.05 -23.50 -9.65
N GLU A 89 16.13 -23.95 -10.29
CA GLU A 89 16.44 -23.71 -11.70
C GLU A 89 15.33 -24.24 -12.62
N THR A 90 14.87 -25.47 -12.39
CA THR A 90 13.82 -26.11 -13.18
C THR A 90 12.46 -25.46 -12.94
N ALA A 91 12.17 -25.05 -11.70
CA ALA A 91 10.95 -24.31 -11.39
C ALA A 91 10.91 -22.95 -12.12
N HIS A 92 12.02 -22.21 -12.09
CA HIS A 92 12.15 -20.94 -12.81
C HIS A 92 12.02 -21.13 -14.32
N SER A 93 12.72 -22.10 -14.91
CA SER A 93 12.65 -22.43 -16.33
C SER A 93 11.22 -22.76 -16.79
N ARG A 94 10.47 -23.56 -16.01
CA ARG A 94 9.05 -23.87 -16.29
C ARG A 94 8.16 -22.64 -16.18
N PHE A 95 8.38 -21.77 -15.20
CA PHE A 95 7.60 -20.55 -15.05
C PHE A 95 7.83 -19.58 -16.23
N GLN A 96 9.08 -19.48 -16.68
CA GLN A 96 9.46 -18.68 -17.85
C GLN A 96 8.81 -19.18 -19.13
N SER A 97 8.85 -20.50 -19.37
CA SER A 97 8.23 -21.09 -20.56
C SER A 97 6.70 -20.95 -20.59
N ILE A 98 6.03 -21.07 -19.43
CA ILE A 98 4.59 -20.80 -19.32
C ILE A 98 4.28 -19.33 -19.66
N SER A 99 5.11 -18.41 -19.17
CA SER A 99 4.95 -16.97 -19.41
C SER A 99 5.19 -16.59 -20.88
N SER A 100 6.22 -17.17 -21.53
CA SER A 100 6.51 -16.94 -22.94
C SER A 100 5.41 -17.53 -23.83
N ALA A 101 4.92 -18.73 -23.52
CA ALA A 101 3.81 -19.37 -24.22
C ALA A 101 2.54 -18.50 -24.18
N TYR A 102 2.21 -17.90 -23.03
CA TYR A 102 1.06 -17.00 -22.91
C TYR A 102 1.21 -15.76 -23.80
N ALA A 103 2.42 -15.21 -23.91
CA ALA A 103 2.71 -14.05 -24.74
C ALA A 103 2.47 -14.30 -26.24
N VAL A 104 2.89 -15.48 -26.71
CA VAL A 104 2.69 -15.94 -28.09
C VAL A 104 1.19 -16.10 -28.38
N LEU A 105 0.46 -16.79 -27.51
CA LEU A 105 -0.98 -17.07 -27.71
C LEU A 105 -1.88 -15.85 -27.52
N SER A 106 -1.51 -14.92 -26.64
CA SER A 106 -2.26 -13.69 -26.42
C SER A 106 -2.05 -12.63 -27.52
N GLY A 107 -1.17 -12.90 -28.49
CA GLY A 107 -0.91 -12.03 -29.64
C GLY A 107 -0.05 -10.82 -29.31
N LYS A 108 0.47 -10.70 -28.08
CA LYS A 108 1.38 -9.61 -27.67
C LYS A 108 2.75 -9.72 -28.35
N ALA A 109 3.14 -10.93 -28.75
CA ALA A 109 4.37 -11.14 -29.52
C ALA A 109 4.25 -10.76 -31.02
N LYS A 110 3.05 -10.50 -31.54
CA LYS A 110 2.83 -10.24 -32.99
C LYS A 110 2.77 -8.76 -33.37
N THR A 111 3.03 -7.84 -32.43
CA THR A 111 2.90 -6.37 -32.68
C THR A 111 4.25 -5.64 -32.74
N HIS A 112 5.34 -6.35 -33.04
CA HIS A 112 6.62 -5.74 -33.41
C HIS A 112 7.18 -6.39 -34.69
N GLY A 113 6.74 -5.86 -35.84
CA GLY A 113 7.53 -5.71 -37.07
C GLY A 113 7.96 -6.94 -37.87
N GLY A 114 7.43 -7.05 -39.09
CA GLY A 114 8.19 -7.45 -40.28
C GLY A 114 8.26 -8.96 -40.63
N PRO A 115 8.23 -9.33 -41.92
CA PRO A 115 8.49 -10.68 -42.36
C PRO A 115 10.00 -10.88 -42.41
N GLY A 116 10.57 -11.61 -41.46
CA GLY A 116 12.00 -11.85 -41.48
C GLY A 116 12.51 -12.70 -40.34
N ASN A 117 12.75 -13.97 -40.67
CA ASN A 117 13.88 -14.76 -40.21
C ASN A 117 13.79 -15.42 -38.82
N ASP A 118 13.76 -16.75 -38.88
CA ASP A 118 13.97 -17.69 -37.78
C ASP A 118 15.32 -17.46 -37.08
N GLY A 119 15.30 -17.31 -35.75
CA GLY A 119 16.52 -17.24 -34.94
C GLY A 119 16.27 -17.40 -33.44
N PRO A 120 17.15 -18.10 -32.68
CA PRO A 120 17.00 -18.37 -31.25
C PRO A 120 17.23 -17.15 -30.32
N GLU A 121 17.43 -15.95 -30.87
CA GLU A 121 17.65 -14.71 -30.11
C GLU A 121 16.38 -14.09 -29.49
N HIS A 122 15.20 -14.62 -29.80
CA HIS A 122 13.94 -14.08 -29.25
C HIS A 122 13.70 -14.47 -27.77
N ALA A 123 14.33 -15.54 -27.28
CA ALA A 123 14.18 -15.97 -25.88
C ALA A 123 14.93 -15.05 -24.89
N THR A 124 16.11 -14.55 -25.26
CA THR A 124 16.92 -13.62 -24.45
C THR A 124 16.31 -12.22 -24.42
N THR A 125 15.71 -11.79 -25.52
CA THR A 125 15.00 -10.50 -25.60
C THR A 125 13.76 -10.52 -24.71
N TYR A 126 13.03 -11.64 -24.64
CA TYR A 126 11.88 -11.77 -23.74
C TYR A 126 12.28 -11.77 -22.26
N HIS A 127 13.43 -12.37 -21.91
CA HIS A 127 13.98 -12.34 -20.56
C HIS A 127 14.41 -10.94 -20.11
N ASN A 128 15.06 -10.19 -21.00
CA ASN A 128 15.46 -8.81 -20.73
C ASN A 128 14.26 -7.87 -20.73
N LEU A 129 13.28 -8.07 -21.61
CA LEU A 129 12.03 -7.31 -21.65
C LEU A 129 11.13 -7.63 -20.45
N SER A 130 11.05 -8.90 -20.02
CA SER A 130 10.29 -9.28 -18.82
C SER A 130 10.97 -8.74 -17.57
N ALA A 131 12.30 -8.80 -17.46
CA ALA A 131 13.04 -8.22 -16.35
C ALA A 131 12.94 -6.68 -16.34
N ALA A 132 13.02 -6.02 -17.50
CA ALA A 132 12.79 -4.59 -17.64
C ALA A 132 11.36 -4.22 -17.25
N MET A 133 10.34 -4.94 -17.74
CA MET A 133 8.95 -4.74 -17.35
C MET A 133 8.67 -5.09 -15.88
N TRP A 134 9.39 -6.05 -15.29
CA TRP A 134 9.28 -6.36 -13.86
C TRP A 134 9.87 -5.24 -13.01
N ARG A 135 11.02 -4.68 -13.41
CA ARG A 135 11.59 -3.47 -12.78
C ARG A 135 10.69 -2.26 -12.96
N GLU A 136 10.13 -2.05 -14.15
CA GLU A 136 9.16 -0.98 -14.45
C GLU A 136 7.90 -1.13 -13.59
N ARG A 137 7.40 -2.37 -13.44
CA ARG A 137 6.20 -2.65 -12.64
C ARG A 137 6.47 -2.64 -11.13
N GLN A 138 7.68 -2.95 -10.69
CA GLN A 138 8.11 -2.71 -9.31
C GLN A 138 8.24 -1.23 -9.01
N ARG A 139 8.78 -0.41 -9.93
CA ARG A 139 8.77 1.06 -9.80
C ARG A 139 7.34 1.58 -9.68
N ARG A 140 6.43 1.15 -10.55
CA ARG A 140 5.00 1.52 -10.43
C ARG A 140 4.31 1.00 -9.17
N ARG A 141 4.79 -0.10 -8.57
CA ARG A 141 4.27 -0.59 -7.28
C ARG A 141 4.84 0.19 -6.10
N ALA A 142 6.12 0.56 -6.14
CA ALA A 142 6.71 1.50 -5.21
C ALA A 142 6.00 2.86 -5.29
N ASP A 143 5.62 3.33 -6.49
CA ASP A 143 4.82 4.54 -6.67
C ASP A 143 3.39 4.40 -6.09
N LEU A 144 2.82 3.18 -6.07
CA LEU A 144 1.49 2.92 -5.48
C LEU A 144 1.54 2.79 -3.94
N GLU A 145 2.63 2.24 -3.39
CA GLU A 145 2.84 2.09 -1.95
C GLU A 145 3.29 3.42 -1.30
N VAL A 146 4.06 4.26 -2.02
CA VAL A 146 4.39 5.63 -1.63
C VAL A 146 3.22 6.60 -1.88
N GLY A 147 2.46 6.41 -2.98
CA GLY A 147 1.42 7.36 -3.39
C GLY A 147 0.16 7.39 -2.52
N PHE A 148 -0.19 6.31 -1.81
CA PHE A 148 -1.36 6.31 -0.92
C PHE A 148 -1.11 7.12 0.36
N ASP A 149 0.15 7.15 0.83
CA ASP A 149 0.54 7.89 2.04
C ASP A 149 0.70 9.40 1.73
N GLU A 150 1.24 9.75 0.57
CA GLU A 150 1.49 11.16 0.21
C GLU A 150 0.21 12.00 0.05
N VAL A 151 -0.89 11.46 -0.49
CA VAL A 151 -2.15 12.25 -0.63
C VAL A 151 -2.81 12.51 0.72
N TRP A 152 -2.75 11.55 1.65
CA TRP A 152 -3.27 11.78 3.01
C TRP A 152 -2.34 12.73 3.77
N LYS A 153 -1.03 12.56 3.64
CA LYS A 153 -0.02 13.45 4.25
C LYS A 153 -0.12 14.88 3.74
N ASP A 154 -0.31 15.10 2.45
CA ASP A 154 -0.54 16.43 1.88
C ASP A 154 -1.82 17.08 2.45
N ARG A 155 -2.89 16.29 2.62
CA ARG A 155 -4.13 16.79 3.26
C ARG A 155 -3.92 17.13 4.73
N MET A 156 -3.11 16.35 5.45
CA MET A 156 -2.76 16.62 6.84
C MET A 156 -1.86 17.86 6.96
N ILE A 157 -0.91 18.06 6.03
CA ILE A 157 -0.05 19.26 5.97
C ILE A 157 -0.91 20.51 5.71
N LEU A 158 -1.80 20.46 4.72
CA LEU A 158 -2.71 21.56 4.44
C LEU A 158 -3.62 21.86 5.63
N ALA A 159 -4.17 20.83 6.28
CA ALA A 159 -4.97 21.00 7.50
C ALA A 159 -4.17 21.66 8.63
N ALA A 160 -2.91 21.26 8.82
CA ALA A 160 -2.04 21.87 9.83
C ALA A 160 -1.74 23.34 9.52
N ILE A 161 -1.51 23.69 8.25
CA ILE A 161 -1.30 25.09 7.82
C ILE A 161 -2.56 25.93 8.08
N PHE A 162 -3.73 25.45 7.68
CA PHE A 162 -5.00 26.15 7.93
C PHE A 162 -5.30 26.29 9.42
N LEU A 163 -5.03 25.26 10.22
CA LEU A 163 -5.18 25.31 11.67
C LEU A 163 -4.27 26.37 12.29
N ALA A 164 -2.99 26.39 11.90
CA ALA A 164 -2.03 27.39 12.39
C ALA A 164 -2.45 28.81 12.02
N LEU A 165 -2.89 29.04 10.78
CA LEU A 165 -3.39 30.34 10.34
C LEU A 165 -4.64 30.76 11.12
N GLY A 166 -5.58 29.82 11.34
CA GLY A 166 -6.80 30.07 12.10
C GLY A 166 -6.53 30.42 13.57
N LEU A 167 -5.62 29.69 14.22
CA LEU A 167 -5.19 30.00 15.59
C LEU A 167 -4.50 31.35 15.67
N PHE A 168 -3.64 31.69 14.71
CA PHE A 168 -2.97 32.99 14.66
C PHE A 168 -3.97 34.15 14.51
N VAL A 169 -4.96 34.02 13.62
CA VAL A 169 -6.03 35.01 13.44
C VAL A 169 -6.88 35.12 14.71
N ALA A 170 -7.25 34.00 15.33
CA ALA A 170 -8.03 33.99 16.57
C ALA A 170 -7.27 34.64 17.74
N GLN A 171 -5.97 34.34 17.88
CA GLN A 171 -5.09 34.99 18.88
C GLN A 171 -5.01 36.50 18.64
N THR A 172 -4.80 36.92 17.40
CA THR A 172 -4.74 38.34 17.02
C THR A 172 -6.07 39.05 17.31
N TYR A 173 -7.19 38.39 17.00
CA TYR A 173 -8.52 38.93 17.25
C TYR A 173 -8.82 39.04 18.75
N SER A 174 -8.45 38.02 19.54
CA SER A 174 -8.61 38.03 21.00
C SER A 174 -7.80 39.17 21.64
N MET A 175 -6.53 39.35 21.24
CA MET A 175 -5.71 40.46 21.73
C MET A 175 -6.31 41.83 21.37
N ARG A 176 -6.87 41.97 20.17
CA ARG A 176 -7.51 43.21 19.74
C ARG A 176 -8.79 43.50 20.53
N GLN A 177 -9.58 42.47 20.84
CA GLN A 177 -10.76 42.64 21.69
C GLN A 177 -10.40 43.04 23.12
N GLN A 178 -9.38 42.42 23.71
CA GLN A 178 -8.90 42.77 25.05
C GLN A 178 -8.40 44.23 25.11
N ALA A 179 -7.64 44.69 24.12
CA ALA A 179 -7.18 46.07 24.06
C ALA A 179 -8.33 47.09 23.94
N MET A 180 -9.39 46.77 23.18
CA MET A 180 -10.55 47.64 23.02
C MET A 180 -11.40 47.73 24.30
N THR A 181 -11.54 46.63 25.04
CA THR A 181 -12.27 46.64 26.32
C THR A 181 -11.53 47.48 27.37
N GLU A 182 -10.20 47.36 27.45
CA GLU A 182 -9.41 48.20 28.34
C GLU A 182 -9.45 49.68 27.94
N ALA A 183 -9.41 49.99 26.65
CA ALA A 183 -9.52 51.36 26.16
C ALA A 183 -10.89 51.98 26.53
N LEU A 184 -11.97 51.21 26.44
CA LEU A 184 -13.31 51.66 26.84
C LEU A 184 -13.38 51.95 28.35
N GLU A 185 -12.77 51.10 29.17
CA GLU A 185 -12.71 51.32 30.62
C GLU A 185 -11.89 52.55 30.98
N ARG A 186 -10.71 52.74 30.36
CA ARG A 186 -9.89 53.95 30.53
C ARG A 186 -10.66 55.21 30.09
N ALA A 187 -11.37 55.17 28.96
CA ALA A 187 -12.20 56.29 28.50
C ALA A 187 -13.33 56.62 29.47
N ARG A 188 -14.01 55.60 30.03
CA ARG A 188 -15.04 55.79 31.06
C ARG A 188 -14.49 56.40 32.34
N GLN A 189 -13.30 55.97 32.78
CA GLN A 189 -12.63 56.55 33.96
C GLN A 189 -12.25 58.01 33.72
N GLN A 190 -11.72 58.35 32.54
CA GLN A 190 -11.41 59.75 32.17
C GLN A 190 -12.66 60.64 32.12
N ALA A 191 -13.77 60.14 31.57
CA ALA A 191 -15.05 60.86 31.57
C ALA A 191 -15.58 61.12 32.99
N ARG A 192 -15.44 60.15 33.91
CA ARG A 192 -15.80 60.33 35.32
C ARG A 192 -14.89 61.34 36.03
N ALA A 193 -13.58 61.28 35.79
CA ALA A 193 -12.62 62.21 36.39
C ALA A 193 -12.87 63.66 35.93
N THR A 194 -13.11 63.88 34.63
CA THR A 194 -13.44 65.20 34.08
C THR A 194 -14.77 65.74 34.60
N ALA A 195 -15.80 64.89 34.74
CA ALA A 195 -17.07 65.29 35.35
C ALA A 195 -16.93 65.66 36.84
N ALA A 196 -16.10 64.94 37.60
CA ALA A 196 -15.82 65.24 39.01
C ALA A 196 -15.01 66.54 39.19
N VAL A 197 -14.15 66.89 38.23
CA VAL A 197 -13.45 68.19 38.22
C VAL A 197 -14.40 69.32 37.84
N GLY A 198 -15.30 69.11 36.86
CA GLY A 198 -16.28 70.11 36.44
C GLY A 198 -17.32 70.46 37.51
N SER A 199 -17.69 69.54 38.40
CA SER A 199 -18.63 69.82 39.50
C SER A 199 -18.01 70.61 40.66
N ARG A 200 -16.68 70.61 40.79
CA ARG A 200 -15.96 71.30 41.86
C ARG A 200 -15.63 72.77 41.53
N SER A 201 -15.71 73.14 40.25
CA SER A 201 -15.44 74.49 39.74
C SER A 201 -16.72 75.25 39.41
N ARG A 202 -17.76 75.14 40.24
CA ARG A 202 -18.90 76.06 40.23
C ARG A 202 -18.73 77.02 41.43
N PRO A 203 -17.97 78.12 41.30
CA PRO A 203 -17.87 79.11 42.36
C PRO A 203 -19.22 79.82 42.47
N ASP A 204 -19.63 80.08 43.69
CA ASP A 204 -20.81 80.85 44.06
C ASP A 204 -20.76 82.28 43.48
N ASP A 205 -21.28 82.48 42.27
CA ASP A 205 -21.72 83.82 41.78
C ASP A 205 -23.10 84.19 42.36
N SER A 206 -23.29 83.93 43.65
CA SER A 206 -24.53 84.26 44.36
C SER A 206 -24.23 84.95 45.68
N LEU A 207 -23.50 86.08 45.66
CA LEU A 207 -23.34 86.94 46.84
C LEU A 207 -22.91 88.38 46.51
N ILE A 208 -23.62 89.06 45.60
CA ILE A 208 -23.79 90.54 45.69
C ILE A 208 -25.24 90.87 45.35
N ALA A 209 -26.10 90.70 46.35
CA ALA A 209 -27.28 91.53 46.49
C ALA A 209 -26.83 92.87 47.07
N ALA A 210 -27.06 93.96 46.34
CA ALA A 210 -27.13 95.30 46.91
C ALA A 210 -28.49 95.90 46.52
N PRO A 211 -29.33 96.29 47.50
CA PRO A 211 -30.60 96.95 47.26
C PRO A 211 -30.39 98.46 47.12
N VAL A 212 -30.82 99.07 46.02
CA VAL A 212 -30.79 100.54 45.86
C VAL A 212 -32.09 100.99 45.14
N PRO A 213 -32.70 102.10 45.57
CA PRO A 213 -34.15 102.20 45.75
C PRO A 213 -34.90 102.89 44.61
N ALA A 214 -36.23 102.82 44.70
CA ALA A 214 -37.19 103.63 43.96
C ALA A 214 -36.88 105.14 44.07
N GLY A 215 -36.98 105.85 42.94
CA GLY A 215 -36.88 107.30 42.89
C GLY A 215 -37.27 107.86 41.52
N HIS A 216 -38.40 108.57 41.49
CA HIS A 216 -39.00 109.31 40.38
C HIS A 216 -38.13 110.44 39.82
N ALA A 217 -38.31 110.79 38.53
CA ALA A 217 -38.58 112.15 38.00
C ALA A 217 -38.49 112.12 36.45
N GLN A 218 -39.52 112.31 35.61
CA GLN A 218 -40.38 113.51 35.36
C GLN A 218 -40.54 114.46 36.57
N GLU A 219 -40.10 115.72 36.53
CA GLU A 219 -40.66 116.81 35.71
C GLU A 219 -39.72 118.05 35.81
N GLU A 220 -39.64 118.83 34.73
CA GLU A 220 -39.06 120.18 34.48
C GLU A 220 -37.75 120.65 35.14
#